data_AF-A0A0J8RXA9-F1
#
_entry.id   AF-A0A0J8RXA9-F1
#
_cell.length_a   1.000
_cell.length_b   1.000
_cell.length_c   1.000
_cell.angle_alpha   90.00
_cell.angle_beta   90.00
_cell.angle_gamma   90.00
#
_symmetry.space_group_name_H-M   'P 1'
#
loop_
_entity.id
_entity.type
_entity.pdbx_description
1 polymer ?
#
loop_
_entity_poly.entity_id
_entity_poly.type
_entity_poly.pdbx_seq_one_letter_code
_entity_poly.pdbx_strand_id
1 'polypeptide(L)'
;MADNGDLVMIPEGHEKSNLDEIIASSKLLSLHRSLSEIESISNNEGSVGDFLVEYLESHGFTVQKQAVPLDGHEVDEEERKPSRFNVYAYPASSPSPEIILTSHIDTVPPYIPYSLSLPPTASTGSSSIDRRASTSRPRHRRCQSSAWATYPSPRGGLPSSEKYGQDNAEHRRHGSGVATNVVPASASARVAVRLAETILAAVRSASKSPEDVHVSFSAGGAYPPVDLDSDVEGFDVMTVNYGTDVPNWDIHDHDLPDHGKVKRYLYGPGSIFVAHGENEGLSVGDMEDAVEGYARLIRAAVGRSERK
;
A
#
# COMPACT_ATOMS: atom_id res chain seq x y z
N MET A 1 6.98 -17.95 -32.51
CA MET A 1 7.00 -19.26 -31.83
C MET A 1 6.73 -18.96 -30.37
N ALA A 2 5.55 -19.35 -29.87
CA ALA A 2 5.21 -19.14 -28.46
C ALA A 2 6.10 -20.04 -27.62
N ASP A 3 6.77 -19.44 -26.64
CA ASP A 3 7.58 -20.13 -25.64
C ASP A 3 6.62 -20.93 -24.73
N ASN A 4 6.79 -22.25 -24.68
CA ASN A 4 5.94 -23.17 -23.88
C ASN A 4 6.44 -23.27 -22.42
N GLY A 5 7.14 -22.25 -21.91
CA GLY A 5 7.81 -22.27 -20.61
C GLY A 5 6.93 -22.17 -19.37
N ASP A 6 5.65 -21.79 -19.51
CA ASP A 6 4.80 -21.37 -18.37
C ASP A 6 3.78 -22.43 -17.89
N LEU A 7 3.73 -23.60 -18.54
CA LEU A 7 2.80 -24.67 -18.16
C LEU A 7 3.46 -25.60 -17.15
N VAL A 8 3.01 -25.53 -15.90
CA VAL A 8 3.41 -26.46 -14.84
C VAL A 8 2.44 -27.64 -14.83
N MET A 9 2.98 -28.85 -14.95
CA MET A 9 2.19 -30.10 -14.85
C MET A 9 1.97 -30.44 -13.38
N ILE A 10 0.71 -30.62 -12.96
CA ILE A 10 0.37 -30.95 -11.57
C ILE A 10 -0.16 -32.40 -11.48
N PRO A 11 0.51 -33.32 -10.76
CA PRO A 11 -0.02 -34.65 -10.48
C PRO A 11 -1.25 -34.60 -9.55
N GLU A 12 -2.28 -35.41 -9.84
CA GLU A 12 -3.50 -35.49 -9.04
C GLU A 12 -3.23 -35.99 -7.61
N GLY A 13 -3.85 -35.34 -6.61
CA GLY A 13 -3.84 -35.79 -5.20
C GLY A 13 -2.88 -35.07 -4.24
N HIS A 14 -2.12 -34.06 -4.71
CA HIS A 14 -1.06 -33.39 -3.94
C HIS A 14 -1.05 -31.84 -4.09
N GLU A 15 -2.21 -31.20 -4.18
CA GLU A 15 -2.30 -29.76 -4.49
C GLU A 15 -1.51 -28.85 -3.53
N LYS A 16 -1.56 -29.11 -2.21
CA LYS A 16 -0.90 -28.24 -1.22
C LYS A 16 0.64 -28.34 -1.26
N SER A 17 1.20 -29.54 -1.44
CA SER A 17 2.65 -29.72 -1.58
C SER A 17 3.17 -29.12 -2.88
N ASN A 18 2.39 -29.19 -3.97
CA ASN A 18 2.77 -28.62 -5.26
C ASN A 18 2.80 -27.08 -5.24
N LEU A 19 1.91 -26.44 -4.47
CA LEU A 19 1.92 -24.98 -4.28
C LEU A 19 3.14 -24.50 -3.48
N ASP A 20 3.57 -25.25 -2.46
CA ASP A 20 4.79 -24.94 -1.70
C ASP A 20 6.03 -25.04 -2.59
N GLU A 21 6.09 -26.00 -3.52
CA GLU A 21 7.16 -26.12 -4.53
C GLU A 21 7.19 -24.92 -5.49
N ILE A 22 6.02 -24.44 -5.94
CA ILE A 22 5.91 -23.24 -6.79
C ILE A 22 6.49 -22.00 -6.09
N ILE A 23 6.26 -21.87 -4.79
CA ILE A 23 6.80 -20.76 -3.98
C ILE A 23 8.31 -20.92 -3.82
N ALA A 24 8.76 -22.11 -3.39
CA ALA A 24 10.16 -22.40 -3.11
C ALA A 24 11.07 -22.25 -4.35
N SER A 25 10.52 -22.49 -5.54
CA SER A 25 11.25 -22.31 -6.82
C SER A 25 11.44 -20.85 -7.24
N SER A 26 10.77 -19.88 -6.59
CA SER A 26 10.88 -18.45 -6.90
C SER A 26 11.36 -17.66 -5.69
N LYS A 27 12.51 -16.99 -5.83
CA LYS A 27 13.02 -16.07 -4.80
C LYS A 27 12.02 -14.96 -4.48
N LEU A 28 11.32 -14.46 -5.49
CA LEU A 28 10.28 -13.43 -5.36
C LEU A 28 9.11 -13.93 -4.51
N LEU A 29 8.56 -15.09 -4.86
CA LEU A 29 7.42 -15.67 -4.13
C LEU A 29 7.81 -16.09 -2.71
N SER A 30 9.01 -16.64 -2.55
CA SER A 30 9.55 -17.02 -1.24
C SER A 30 9.72 -15.81 -0.32
N LEU A 31 10.34 -14.72 -0.82
CA LEU A 31 10.48 -13.48 -0.05
C LEU A 31 9.11 -12.88 0.30
N HIS A 32 8.20 -12.82 -0.66
CA HIS A 32 6.86 -12.30 -0.46
C HIS A 32 6.09 -13.10 0.60
N ARG A 33 6.19 -14.43 0.58
CA ARG A 33 5.64 -15.31 1.62
C ARG A 33 6.25 -15.01 2.98
N SER A 34 7.58 -15.00 3.10
CA SER A 34 8.27 -14.76 4.38
C SER A 34 7.89 -13.41 5.00
N LEU A 35 7.76 -12.35 4.20
CA LEU A 35 7.29 -11.04 4.68
C LEU A 35 5.81 -11.06 5.11
N SER A 36 4.97 -11.82 4.42
CA SER A 36 3.52 -11.85 4.66
C SER A 36 3.10 -12.79 5.79
N GLU A 37 3.91 -13.81 6.08
CA GLU A 37 3.67 -14.72 7.21
C GLU A 37 3.95 -14.05 8.55
N ILE A 38 4.77 -13.00 8.59
CA ILE A 38 5.03 -12.23 9.80
C ILE A 38 3.91 -11.20 9.98
N GLU A 39 3.17 -11.31 11.09
CA GLU A 39 2.18 -10.31 11.45
C GLU A 39 2.84 -8.93 11.56
N SER A 40 2.21 -7.94 10.92
CA SER A 40 2.71 -6.58 10.83
C SER A 40 1.56 -5.59 10.85
N ILE A 41 0.55 -5.84 11.69
CA ILE A 41 -0.52 -4.86 11.92
C ILE A 41 0.10 -3.55 12.42
N SER A 42 -0.43 -2.38 12.05
CA SER A 42 0.11 -1.09 12.49
C SER A 42 0.38 -1.04 14.02
N ASN A 43 1.59 -0.62 14.40
CA ASN A 43 2.23 -0.69 15.73
C ASN A 43 2.76 -2.06 16.18
N ASN A 44 2.70 -3.08 15.32
CA ASN A 44 3.25 -4.43 15.53
C ASN A 44 4.24 -4.84 14.41
N GLU A 45 5.04 -3.90 13.90
CA GLU A 45 5.90 -4.11 12.74
C GLU A 45 7.29 -4.69 13.08
N GLY A 46 7.68 -4.72 14.35
CA GLY A 46 9.06 -4.98 14.77
C GLY A 46 9.65 -6.27 14.21
N SER A 47 8.89 -7.37 14.30
CA SER A 47 9.32 -8.69 13.81
C SER A 47 9.56 -8.72 12.29
N VAL A 48 8.70 -8.07 11.50
CA VAL A 48 8.89 -8.01 10.04
C VAL A 48 10.03 -7.06 9.67
N GLY A 49 10.22 -5.99 10.44
CA GLY A 49 11.35 -5.08 10.29
C GLY A 49 12.68 -5.76 10.56
N ASP A 50 12.76 -6.57 11.61
CA ASP A 50 13.96 -7.33 11.97
C ASP A 50 14.31 -8.35 10.88
N PHE A 51 13.32 -9.12 10.39
CA PHE A 51 13.49 -10.01 9.26
C PHE A 51 14.01 -9.28 8.01
N LEU A 52 13.43 -8.10 7.69
CA LEU A 52 13.84 -7.33 6.52
C LEU A 52 15.28 -6.83 6.63
N VAL A 53 15.72 -6.42 7.83
CA VAL A 53 17.11 -6.03 8.08
C VAL A 53 18.07 -7.19 7.82
N GLU A 54 17.81 -8.36 8.41
CA GLU A 54 18.64 -9.56 8.20
C GLU A 54 18.67 -9.99 6.73
N TYR A 55 17.52 -9.92 6.05
CA TYR A 55 17.42 -10.22 4.63
C TYR A 55 18.27 -9.27 3.79
N LEU A 56 18.17 -7.95 4.01
CA LEU A 56 18.91 -6.96 3.23
C LEU A 56 20.42 -7.04 3.49
N GLU A 57 20.84 -7.20 4.74
CA GLU A 57 22.26 -7.35 5.12
C GLU A 57 22.88 -8.60 4.48
N SER A 58 22.18 -9.73 4.51
CA SER A 58 22.64 -10.98 3.86
C SER A 58 22.74 -10.87 2.33
N HIS A 59 22.12 -9.85 1.73
CA HIS A 59 22.18 -9.55 0.30
C HIS A 59 23.11 -8.35 -0.02
N GLY A 60 24.00 -7.96 0.91
CA GLY A 60 25.05 -6.98 0.66
C GLY A 60 24.61 -5.51 0.75
N PHE A 61 23.46 -5.25 1.36
CA PHE A 61 23.04 -3.90 1.69
C PHE A 61 23.63 -3.45 3.03
N THR A 62 23.98 -2.18 3.13
CA THR A 62 24.13 -1.51 4.42
C THR A 62 22.76 -1.06 4.89
N VAL A 63 22.40 -1.38 6.14
CA VAL A 63 21.07 -1.11 6.69
C VAL A 63 21.19 -0.21 7.92
N GLN A 64 20.29 0.78 8.03
CA GLN A 64 20.16 1.66 9.17
C GLN A 64 18.70 1.61 9.66
N LYS A 65 18.52 1.33 10.96
CA LYS A 65 17.21 1.42 11.62
C LYS A 65 16.98 2.84 12.11
N GLN A 66 15.83 3.42 11.77
CA GLN A 66 15.43 4.75 12.23
C GLN A 66 14.22 4.61 13.14
N ALA A 67 14.38 4.88 14.44
CA ALA A 67 13.29 4.74 15.41
C ALA A 67 12.11 5.68 15.07
N VAL A 68 10.89 5.16 15.15
CA VAL A 68 9.65 5.92 14.92
C VAL A 68 8.83 5.92 16.22
N PRO A 69 8.38 7.08 16.71
CA PRO A 69 7.51 7.14 17.89
C PRO A 69 6.22 6.33 17.69
N LEU A 70 5.72 5.72 18.78
CA LEU A 70 4.40 5.09 18.77
C LEU A 70 3.31 6.16 18.85
N ASP A 71 2.20 5.91 18.16
CA ASP A 71 1.08 6.84 18.17
C ASP A 71 0.34 6.76 19.52
N GLY A 72 0.40 7.83 20.33
CA GLY A 72 -0.56 8.07 21.41
C GLY A 72 -0.35 7.37 22.75
N HIS A 73 0.84 6.83 23.06
CA HIS A 73 1.16 6.33 24.39
C HIS A 73 2.48 6.93 24.91
N GLU A 74 2.44 7.57 26.09
CA GLU A 74 3.63 7.70 26.94
C GLU A 74 4.06 6.28 27.29
N VAL A 75 5.20 5.84 26.75
CA VAL A 75 5.73 4.50 27.02
C VAL A 75 6.77 4.61 28.13
N ASP A 76 6.63 3.77 29.16
CA ASP A 76 7.60 3.58 30.23
C ASP A 76 9.03 3.44 29.66
N GLU A 77 9.97 4.23 30.17
CA GLU A 77 11.35 4.30 29.66
C GLU A 77 12.13 2.97 29.81
N GLU A 78 11.63 2.01 30.60
CA GLU A 78 12.30 0.74 30.90
C GLU A 78 12.07 -0.37 29.86
N GLU A 79 11.03 -0.31 29.01
CA GLU A 79 10.78 -1.28 27.92
C GLU A 79 11.20 -0.75 26.55
N ARG A 80 12.39 -0.12 26.50
CA ARG A 80 12.98 0.55 25.33
C ARG A 80 13.41 -0.41 24.21
N LYS A 81 12.52 -1.26 23.71
CA LYS A 81 12.61 -1.82 22.36
C LYS A 81 11.69 -1.00 21.48
N PRO A 82 12.19 -0.20 20.52
CA PRO A 82 11.31 0.37 19.53
C PRO A 82 10.74 -0.79 18.72
N SER A 83 9.48 -1.17 18.99
CA SER A 83 8.75 -2.11 18.15
C SER A 83 8.52 -1.53 16.76
N ARG A 84 8.63 -0.19 16.60
CA ARG A 84 8.40 0.52 15.34
C ARG A 84 9.65 1.30 14.91
N PHE A 85 10.13 1.01 13.71
CA PHE A 85 11.27 1.68 13.10
C PHE A 85 11.17 1.63 11.56
N ASN A 86 11.75 2.63 10.88
CA ASN A 86 11.99 2.56 9.45
C ASN A 86 13.28 1.79 9.17
N VAL A 87 13.34 1.18 7.99
CA VAL A 87 14.54 0.52 7.46
C VAL A 87 15.06 1.33 6.29
N TYR A 88 16.20 1.98 6.47
CA TYR A 88 16.91 2.67 5.39
C TYR A 88 18.08 1.80 4.92
N ALA A 89 18.04 1.36 3.67
CA ALA A 89 19.03 0.44 3.12
C ALA A 89 19.56 0.91 1.77
N TYR A 90 20.86 0.72 1.55
CA TYR A 90 21.52 1.05 0.29
C TYR A 90 22.62 0.02 -0.03
N PRO A 91 22.94 -0.22 -1.32
CA PRO A 91 24.02 -1.12 -1.68
C PRO A 91 25.34 -0.64 -1.07
N ALA A 92 26.11 -1.53 -0.45
CA ALA A 92 27.39 -1.15 0.15
C ALA A 92 28.38 -0.52 -0.87
N SER A 93 28.21 -0.83 -2.16
CA SER A 93 28.97 -0.26 -3.27
C SER A 93 28.56 1.15 -3.68
N SER A 94 27.40 1.65 -3.25
CA SER A 94 26.85 2.96 -3.63
C SER A 94 26.18 3.64 -2.44
N PRO A 95 26.96 4.32 -1.58
CA PRO A 95 26.45 4.97 -0.36
C PRO A 95 25.66 6.26 -0.60
N SER A 96 25.50 6.68 -1.86
CA SER A 96 24.79 7.89 -2.26
C SER A 96 23.78 7.55 -3.37
N PRO A 97 22.63 6.96 -3.02
CA PRO A 97 21.65 6.51 -4.01
C PRO A 97 20.99 7.70 -4.73
N GLU A 98 20.93 7.62 -6.06
CA GLU A 98 20.18 8.58 -6.88
C GLU A 98 18.70 8.19 -7.06
N ILE A 99 18.37 6.95 -6.70
CA ILE A 99 17.04 6.37 -6.80
C ILE A 99 16.66 5.84 -5.43
N ILE A 100 15.50 6.26 -4.94
CA ILE A 100 14.94 5.79 -3.68
C ILE A 100 13.68 4.98 -3.99
N LEU A 101 13.64 3.75 -3.49
CA LEU A 101 12.43 2.93 -3.45
C LEU A 101 11.88 2.94 -2.03
N THR A 102 10.60 3.31 -1.88
CA THR A 102 9.94 3.41 -0.58
C THR A 102 8.71 2.53 -0.56
N SER A 103 8.49 1.86 0.58
CA SER A 103 7.25 1.16 0.89
C SER A 103 7.06 1.20 2.40
N HIS A 104 5.83 1.01 2.86
CA HIS A 104 5.56 0.69 4.25
C HIS A 104 5.44 -0.83 4.41
N ILE A 105 5.68 -1.31 5.63
CA ILE A 105 5.63 -2.74 5.95
C ILE A 105 4.47 -3.12 6.88
N ASP A 106 3.81 -2.11 7.45
CA ASP A 106 2.61 -2.30 8.24
C ASP A 106 1.40 -2.64 7.37
N THR A 107 0.39 -3.20 8.01
CA THR A 107 -0.84 -3.67 7.41
C THR A 107 -1.99 -3.32 8.34
N VAL A 108 -3.22 -3.29 7.82
CA VAL A 108 -4.38 -2.99 8.66
C VAL A 108 -5.06 -4.28 9.15
N PRO A 109 -5.71 -4.26 10.32
CA PRO A 109 -6.39 -5.44 10.87
C PRO A 109 -7.50 -5.99 9.96
N PRO A 110 -7.85 -7.28 10.08
CA PRO A 110 -7.19 -8.30 10.91
C PRO A 110 -5.93 -8.88 10.27
N TYR A 111 -5.09 -9.56 11.06
CA TYR A 111 -4.05 -10.45 10.53
C TYR A 111 -4.70 -11.67 9.91
N ILE A 112 -4.30 -12.00 8.70
CA ILE A 112 -4.78 -13.19 8.02
C ILE A 112 -3.57 -13.94 7.43
N PRO A 113 -3.43 -15.25 7.71
CA PRO A 113 -2.31 -16.03 7.24
C PRO A 113 -2.17 -16.04 5.72
N TYR A 114 -0.92 -16.08 5.25
CA TYR A 114 -0.58 -16.24 3.84
C TYR A 114 -1.24 -17.49 3.22
N SER A 115 -1.72 -17.37 1.98
CA SER A 115 -2.26 -18.51 1.24
C SER A 115 -2.00 -18.36 -0.26
N LEU A 116 -1.81 -19.47 -0.95
CA LEU A 116 -1.74 -19.53 -2.42
C LEU A 116 -2.93 -20.33 -2.93
N SER A 117 -3.60 -19.84 -3.98
CA SER A 117 -4.73 -20.52 -4.61
C SER A 117 -4.56 -20.60 -6.12
N LEU A 118 -4.91 -21.74 -6.69
CA LEU A 118 -5.00 -21.94 -8.13
C LEU A 118 -6.21 -21.19 -8.71
N PRO A 119 -6.16 -20.78 -9.99
CA PRO A 119 -7.30 -20.17 -10.65
C PRO A 119 -8.50 -21.16 -10.71
N PRO A 120 -9.75 -20.68 -10.66
CA PRO A 120 -10.95 -21.53 -10.59
C PRO A 120 -11.11 -22.55 -11.72
N THR A 121 -10.48 -22.32 -12.87
CA THR A 121 -10.53 -23.21 -14.05
C THR A 121 -9.60 -24.42 -13.94
N ALA A 122 -8.67 -24.43 -12.98
CA ALA A 122 -7.75 -25.54 -12.75
C ALA A 122 -8.42 -26.75 -12.06
N SER A 123 -9.54 -26.56 -11.35
CA SER A 123 -10.22 -27.64 -10.62
C SER A 123 -11.03 -28.59 -11.51
N THR A 124 -11.10 -28.33 -12.83
CA THR A 124 -11.81 -29.17 -13.80
C THR A 124 -10.83 -29.86 -14.74
N GLY A 125 -10.14 -30.90 -14.25
CA GLY A 125 -9.52 -31.95 -15.08
C GLY A 125 -8.42 -31.57 -16.06
N SER A 126 -7.84 -30.37 -15.97
CA SER A 126 -6.67 -29.97 -16.77
C SER A 126 -5.38 -30.27 -15.99
N SER A 127 -4.51 -31.11 -16.54
CA SER A 127 -3.21 -31.47 -15.95
C SER A 127 -2.14 -30.38 -16.10
N SER A 128 -2.45 -29.30 -16.84
CA SER A 128 -1.58 -28.15 -17.05
C SER A 128 -2.20 -26.88 -16.47
N ILE A 129 -1.44 -26.15 -15.67
CA ILE A 129 -1.85 -24.88 -15.05
C ILE A 129 -0.97 -23.75 -15.55
N ASP A 130 -1.63 -22.63 -15.89
CA ASP A 130 -0.96 -21.35 -16.08
C ASP A 130 -0.50 -20.83 -14.71
N ARG A 131 0.81 -20.88 -14.48
CA ARG A 131 1.42 -20.42 -13.22
C ARG A 131 1.13 -18.94 -12.98
N ARG A 132 1.14 -18.10 -14.02
CA ARG A 132 0.96 -16.65 -13.87
C ARG A 132 -0.43 -16.31 -13.34
N ALA A 133 -1.44 -17.10 -13.69
CA ALA A 133 -2.80 -16.97 -13.17
C ALA A 133 -2.96 -17.44 -11.71
N SER A 134 -1.97 -18.12 -11.12
CA SER A 134 -2.00 -18.51 -9.71
C SER A 134 -2.05 -17.26 -8.83
N THR A 135 -3.02 -17.20 -7.93
CA THR A 135 -3.20 -16.03 -7.07
C THR A 135 -2.55 -16.28 -5.72
N SER A 136 -1.43 -15.63 -5.49
CA SER A 136 -0.92 -15.47 -4.13
C SER A 136 -1.83 -14.49 -3.40
N ARG A 137 -2.38 -14.92 -2.28
CA ARG A 137 -3.04 -14.00 -1.38
C ARG A 137 -2.09 -13.82 -0.22
N PRO A 138 -1.26 -12.76 -0.21
CA PRO A 138 -0.95 -12.17 1.08
C PRO A 138 -2.32 -11.78 1.60
N ARG A 139 -2.85 -12.48 2.60
CA ARG A 139 -4.18 -12.12 3.11
C ARG A 139 -4.07 -10.87 4.00
N HIS A 140 -3.11 -10.01 3.70
CA HIS A 140 -2.86 -8.76 4.37
C HIS A 140 -2.89 -7.62 3.39
N ARG A 141 -3.33 -6.50 3.96
CA ARG A 141 -3.59 -5.21 3.33
C ARG A 141 -2.29 -4.48 3.03
N ARG A 142 -1.47 -5.06 2.15
CA ARG A 142 -0.12 -4.58 1.84
C ARG A 142 -0.20 -3.77 0.56
N CYS A 143 -0.74 -2.58 0.71
CA CYS A 143 -1.03 -1.68 -0.38
C CYS A 143 -0.11 -0.47 -0.27
N GLN A 144 0.79 -0.20 -1.23
CA GLN A 144 1.72 0.94 -1.22
C GLN A 144 1.05 2.33 -1.12
N SER A 145 -0.27 2.34 -1.08
CA SER A 145 -1.10 3.45 -0.66
C SER A 145 -2.15 2.97 0.35
N SER A 146 -2.42 3.74 1.38
CA SER A 146 -3.55 3.51 2.29
C SER A 146 -4.87 3.62 1.53
N ALA A 147 -5.37 2.46 1.10
CA ALA A 147 -6.60 2.35 0.33
C ALA A 147 -7.78 2.02 1.23
N TRP A 148 -8.94 2.66 1.10
CA TRP A 148 -10.11 2.36 1.93
C TRP A 148 -11.36 2.27 1.05
N ALA A 149 -12.21 1.29 1.31
CA ALA A 149 -13.36 0.99 0.47
C ALA A 149 -14.40 2.12 0.50
N THR A 150 -14.94 2.46 -0.69
CA THR A 150 -16.00 3.47 -0.86
C THR A 150 -17.37 2.79 -0.94
N TYR A 151 -18.38 3.30 -0.23
CA TYR A 151 -19.79 2.91 -0.43
C TYR A 151 -20.43 3.81 -1.51
N PRO A 152 -20.84 3.28 -2.68
CA PRO A 152 -21.60 4.07 -3.65
C PRO A 152 -23.05 4.23 -3.17
N SER A 153 -23.46 5.48 -2.87
CA SER A 153 -24.88 5.81 -2.63
C SER A 153 -25.61 6.02 -3.97
N PRO A 154 -26.81 5.44 -4.20
CA PRO A 154 -27.55 5.59 -5.46
C PRO A 154 -28.23 6.96 -5.64
N ARG A 155 -28.26 7.84 -4.62
CA ARG A 155 -28.84 9.19 -4.70
C ARG A 155 -28.06 10.15 -3.81
N GLY A 156 -27.59 11.26 -4.38
CA GLY A 156 -26.80 12.29 -3.68
C GLY A 156 -25.33 11.91 -3.51
N GLY A 157 -24.61 11.75 -4.63
CA GLY A 157 -23.17 11.48 -4.61
C GLY A 157 -22.37 12.69 -4.13
N LEU A 158 -21.21 12.41 -3.54
CA LEU A 158 -20.21 13.45 -3.23
C LEU A 158 -19.72 14.12 -4.53
N PRO A 159 -19.19 15.35 -4.47
CA PRO A 159 -18.66 16.05 -5.64
C PRO A 159 -17.61 15.23 -6.41
N SER A 160 -17.41 15.59 -7.67
CA SER A 160 -16.37 14.97 -8.49
C SER A 160 -15.74 15.99 -9.43
N SER A 161 -14.54 15.69 -9.91
CA SER A 161 -13.89 16.44 -10.98
C SER A 161 -13.31 15.50 -12.03
N GLU A 162 -13.12 16.02 -13.25
CA GLU A 162 -12.51 15.26 -14.34
C GLU A 162 -11.07 14.83 -14.01
N LYS A 163 -10.31 15.68 -13.30
CA LYS A 163 -8.92 15.40 -12.90
C LYS A 163 -8.83 14.47 -11.68
N TYR A 164 -9.60 14.75 -10.62
CA TYR A 164 -9.44 14.11 -9.30
C TYR A 164 -10.43 12.98 -9.01
N GLY A 165 -11.36 12.70 -9.94
CA GLY A 165 -12.35 11.65 -9.74
C GLY A 165 -13.40 12.05 -8.69
N GLN A 166 -14.05 11.04 -8.10
CA GLN A 166 -15.13 11.22 -7.14
C GLN A 166 -14.60 11.31 -5.70
N ASP A 167 -15.12 12.28 -4.95
CA ASP A 167 -14.86 12.46 -3.53
C ASP A 167 -15.30 11.25 -2.71
N ASN A 168 -14.64 11.01 -1.57
CA ASN A 168 -15.02 9.96 -0.63
C ASN A 168 -15.12 10.48 0.82
N ALA A 169 -16.04 9.88 1.58
CA ALA A 169 -16.24 10.17 2.99
C ALA A 169 -16.43 8.85 3.75
N GLU A 170 -15.66 8.66 4.82
CA GLU A 170 -15.68 7.44 5.63
C GLU A 170 -15.92 7.76 7.10
N HIS A 171 -16.95 7.13 7.67
CA HIS A 171 -17.27 7.23 9.09
C HIS A 171 -16.37 6.29 9.91
N ARG A 172 -15.40 6.85 10.66
CA ARG A 172 -14.36 6.04 11.34
C ARG A 172 -14.76 5.58 12.74
N ARG A 173 -15.39 6.43 13.54
CA ARG A 173 -15.84 6.09 14.91
C ARG A 173 -17.05 6.93 15.32
N HIS A 174 -18.04 6.30 15.95
CA HIS A 174 -19.21 6.92 16.57
C HIS A 174 -19.14 6.77 18.09
N GLY A 175 -19.42 7.84 18.84
CA GLY A 175 -19.63 7.76 20.29
C GLY A 175 -20.76 8.70 20.71
N SER A 176 -21.77 8.15 21.41
CA SER A 176 -22.86 8.92 22.01
C SER A 176 -23.43 8.21 23.23
N GLY A 177 -23.98 8.97 24.18
CA GLY A 177 -24.73 8.45 25.33
C GLY A 177 -23.99 8.48 26.68
N VAL A 178 -24.76 8.75 27.74
CA VAL A 178 -24.33 8.68 29.15
C VAL A 178 -25.09 7.56 29.89
N ALA A 179 -26.38 7.35 29.55
CA ALA A 179 -27.23 6.28 30.07
C ALA A 179 -28.37 5.97 29.08
N THR A 180 -29.01 4.79 29.19
CA THR A 180 -30.08 4.32 28.29
C THR A 180 -31.38 5.14 28.33
N ASN A 181 -31.54 5.99 29.35
CA ASN A 181 -32.71 6.82 29.59
C ASN A 181 -32.41 8.34 29.54
N VAL A 182 -31.27 8.74 28.98
CA VAL A 182 -30.85 10.15 28.89
C VAL A 182 -30.57 10.51 27.44
N VAL A 183 -31.25 11.55 26.93
CA VAL A 183 -30.91 12.12 25.62
C VAL A 183 -29.53 12.78 25.74
N PRO A 184 -28.53 12.33 24.96
CA PRO A 184 -27.18 12.86 25.08
C PRO A 184 -27.12 14.33 24.62
N ALA A 185 -26.40 15.15 25.40
CA ALA A 185 -26.23 16.57 25.11
C ALA A 185 -25.32 16.85 23.89
N SER A 186 -24.54 15.86 23.45
CA SER A 186 -23.73 15.92 22.23
C SER A 186 -23.48 14.51 21.68
N ALA A 187 -23.17 14.44 20.39
CA ALA A 187 -22.66 13.24 19.74
C ALA A 187 -21.39 13.63 18.97
N SER A 188 -20.42 12.72 18.92
CA SER A 188 -19.19 12.94 18.16
C SER A 188 -18.97 11.83 17.15
N ALA A 189 -18.50 12.22 15.98
CA ALA A 189 -18.10 11.32 14.91
C ALA A 189 -16.73 11.75 14.41
N ARG A 190 -15.81 10.80 14.22
CA ARG A 190 -14.60 11.04 13.43
C ARG A 190 -14.87 10.57 12.00
N VAL A 191 -14.69 11.46 11.05
CA VAL A 191 -14.88 11.19 9.63
C VAL A 191 -13.57 11.52 8.92
N ALA A 192 -13.10 10.63 8.06
CA ALA A 192 -12.05 10.94 7.09
C ALA A 192 -12.71 11.27 5.76
N VAL A 193 -12.35 12.40 5.17
CA VAL A 193 -12.93 12.88 3.92
C VAL A 193 -11.80 13.20 2.96
N ARG A 194 -11.93 12.78 1.70
CA ARG A 194 -11.07 13.24 0.61
C ARG A 194 -11.94 13.99 -0.36
N LEU A 195 -11.56 15.24 -0.62
CA LEU A 195 -12.34 16.17 -1.41
C LEU A 195 -11.50 16.78 -2.52
N ALA A 196 -12.14 17.00 -3.66
CA ALA A 196 -11.68 17.89 -4.72
C ALA A 196 -11.90 19.37 -4.37
N GLU A 197 -12.78 19.67 -3.40
CA GLU A 197 -13.10 21.03 -2.90
C GLU A 197 -12.85 21.18 -1.38
N THR A 198 -13.15 22.36 -0.80
CA THR A 198 -12.93 22.60 0.65
C THR A 198 -13.93 21.86 1.55
N ILE A 199 -13.47 21.28 2.66
CA ILE A 199 -14.31 20.53 3.62
C ILE A 199 -15.45 21.37 4.19
N LEU A 200 -15.22 22.67 4.41
CA LEU A 200 -16.25 23.57 4.91
C LEU A 200 -17.40 23.77 3.91
N ALA A 201 -17.13 23.77 2.61
CA ALA A 201 -18.18 23.84 1.59
C ALA A 201 -19.00 22.54 1.55
N ALA A 202 -18.34 21.37 1.62
CA ALA A 202 -18.99 20.07 1.65
C ALA A 202 -19.87 19.86 2.90
N VAL A 203 -19.42 20.28 4.10
CA VAL A 203 -20.22 20.18 5.33
C VAL A 203 -21.45 21.09 5.27
N ARG A 204 -21.30 22.31 4.75
CA ARG A 204 -22.42 23.25 4.58
C ARG A 204 -23.47 22.75 3.58
N SER A 205 -23.04 22.10 2.50
CA SER A 205 -23.98 21.56 1.50
C SER A 205 -24.69 20.30 1.99
N ALA A 206 -24.04 19.48 2.81
CA ALA A 206 -24.61 18.22 3.33
C ALA A 206 -25.46 18.38 4.60
N SER A 207 -25.19 19.37 5.45
CA SER A 207 -25.92 19.58 6.72
C SER A 207 -27.19 20.42 6.54
N LYS A 208 -28.30 19.97 7.14
CA LYS A 208 -29.56 20.73 7.19
C LYS A 208 -29.54 21.87 8.22
N SER A 209 -28.62 21.81 9.19
CA SER A 209 -28.44 22.79 10.27
C SER A 209 -26.94 22.94 10.55
N PRO A 210 -26.18 23.59 9.66
CA PRO A 210 -24.72 23.70 9.76
C PRO A 210 -24.26 24.50 10.99
N GLU A 211 -25.11 25.37 11.55
CA GLU A 211 -24.83 26.12 12.79
C GLU A 211 -24.68 25.24 14.03
N ASP A 212 -25.30 24.06 14.06
CA ASP A 212 -25.25 23.10 15.18
C ASP A 212 -24.11 22.07 15.02
N VAL A 213 -23.35 22.14 13.92
CA VAL A 213 -22.27 21.19 13.60
C VAL A 213 -20.92 21.86 13.79
N HIS A 214 -20.24 21.48 14.87
CA HIS A 214 -18.85 21.89 15.11
C HIS A 214 -17.87 20.94 14.41
N VAL A 215 -17.16 21.45 13.41
CA VAL A 215 -16.10 20.72 12.71
C VAL A 215 -14.75 21.12 13.30
N SER A 216 -14.02 20.16 13.84
CA SER A 216 -12.61 20.31 14.20
C SER A 216 -11.74 19.44 13.31
N PHE A 217 -10.64 20.01 12.83
CA PHE A 217 -9.64 19.29 12.04
C PHE A 217 -8.54 18.79 12.98
N SER A 218 -8.28 17.49 12.95
CA SER A 218 -7.09 16.93 13.61
C SER A 218 -5.85 17.51 12.93
N ALA A 219 -4.95 18.13 13.70
CA ALA A 219 -3.65 18.54 13.16
C ALA A 219 -2.87 17.30 12.69
N GLY A 220 -2.26 17.37 11.49
CA GLY A 220 -1.28 16.38 11.02
C GLY A 220 -1.80 15.23 10.13
N GLY A 221 -3.09 15.19 9.78
CA GLY A 221 -3.65 14.08 8.98
C GLY A 221 -4.09 14.41 7.55
N ALA A 222 -3.91 15.65 7.09
CA ALA A 222 -4.43 16.10 5.80
C ALA A 222 -3.32 16.73 4.95
N TYR A 223 -3.27 16.36 3.68
CA TYR A 223 -2.42 16.96 2.65
C TYR A 223 -3.23 17.20 1.38
N PRO A 224 -2.84 18.19 0.55
CA PRO A 224 -3.50 18.45 -0.73
C PRO A 224 -3.33 17.28 -1.72
N PRO A 225 -4.13 17.21 -2.79
CA PRO A 225 -3.92 16.24 -3.86
C PRO A 225 -2.47 16.24 -4.35
N VAL A 226 -1.95 15.04 -4.65
CA VAL A 226 -0.55 14.82 -5.00
C VAL A 226 -0.46 14.52 -6.48
N ASP A 227 0.13 15.44 -7.24
CA ASP A 227 0.43 15.21 -8.65
C ASP A 227 1.78 14.46 -8.76
N LEU A 228 1.74 13.29 -9.42
CA LEU A 228 2.88 12.39 -9.65
C LEU A 228 3.29 12.40 -11.13
N ASP A 229 4.55 12.05 -11.38
CA ASP A 229 5.08 11.91 -12.74
C ASP A 229 4.55 10.65 -13.42
N SER A 230 4.34 10.75 -14.73
CA SER A 230 3.81 9.67 -15.60
C SER A 230 4.46 9.70 -17.00
N ASP A 231 5.69 10.21 -17.08
CA ASP A 231 6.45 10.44 -18.31
C ASP A 231 7.25 9.21 -18.80
N VAL A 232 7.03 8.04 -18.20
CA VAL A 232 7.63 6.76 -18.63
C VAL A 232 6.58 5.94 -19.37
N GLU A 233 6.86 5.57 -20.61
CA GLU A 233 5.92 4.81 -21.45
C GLU A 233 5.73 3.35 -21.01
N GLY A 234 4.55 2.80 -21.31
CA GLY A 234 4.19 1.40 -21.05
C GLY A 234 3.57 1.14 -19.69
N PHE A 235 3.01 2.17 -19.06
CA PHE A 235 2.20 2.07 -17.85
C PHE A 235 0.81 2.64 -18.10
N ASP A 236 -0.20 1.99 -17.53
CA ASP A 236 -1.54 2.57 -17.41
C ASP A 236 -1.52 3.63 -16.30
N VAL A 237 -2.10 4.79 -16.59
CA VAL A 237 -2.15 5.93 -15.67
C VAL A 237 -3.58 6.12 -15.21
N MET A 238 -3.79 6.18 -13.91
CA MET A 238 -5.11 6.38 -13.31
C MET A 238 -5.04 7.34 -12.13
N THR A 239 -6.15 8.05 -11.90
CA THR A 239 -6.36 8.82 -10.66
C THR A 239 -6.97 7.91 -9.60
N VAL A 240 -6.44 8.00 -8.38
CA VAL A 240 -6.96 7.27 -7.22
C VAL A 240 -7.18 8.20 -6.02
N ASN A 241 -8.12 7.83 -5.16
CA ASN A 241 -8.45 8.57 -3.94
C ASN A 241 -7.90 7.88 -2.68
N TYR A 242 -6.65 7.43 -2.74
CA TYR A 242 -5.95 6.75 -1.64
C TYR A 242 -4.79 7.58 -1.12
N GLY A 243 -4.34 7.28 0.09
CA GLY A 243 -3.26 8.05 0.72
C GLY A 243 -1.90 7.42 0.43
N THR A 244 -0.87 8.22 0.27
CA THR A 244 0.51 7.76 0.08
C THR A 244 1.46 8.56 0.96
N ASP A 245 2.68 8.04 1.16
CA ASP A 245 3.74 8.69 1.93
C ASP A 245 4.50 9.75 1.14
N VAL A 246 4.30 9.84 -0.18
CA VAL A 246 5.01 10.80 -1.06
C VAL A 246 5.00 12.24 -0.51
N PRO A 247 3.90 12.79 0.03
CA PRO A 247 3.87 14.16 0.59
C PRO A 247 4.73 14.38 1.83
N ASN A 248 5.16 13.32 2.50
CA ASN A 248 5.95 13.41 3.72
C ASN A 248 7.45 13.58 3.43
N TRP A 249 7.85 13.53 2.17
CA TRP A 249 9.23 13.76 1.75
C TRP A 249 9.49 15.26 1.54
N ASP A 250 10.50 15.79 2.22
CA ASP A 250 11.03 17.12 1.96
C ASP A 250 12.00 17.03 0.77
N ILE A 251 11.63 17.62 -0.36
CA ILE A 251 12.37 17.54 -1.62
C ILE A 251 13.08 18.86 -1.86
N HIS A 252 14.41 18.83 -1.86
CA HIS A 252 15.26 20.01 -2.02
C HIS A 252 15.71 20.21 -3.47
N ASP A 253 14.77 20.32 -4.41
CA ASP A 253 15.05 20.49 -5.85
C ASP A 253 14.49 21.79 -6.46
N HIS A 254 13.96 22.69 -5.62
CA HIS A 254 13.27 23.92 -6.05
C HIS A 254 14.12 24.84 -6.93
N ASP A 255 15.44 24.87 -6.71
CA ASP A 255 16.38 25.67 -7.48
C ASP A 255 16.96 24.92 -8.70
N LEU A 256 16.62 23.64 -8.87
CA LEU A 256 17.10 22.83 -9.99
C LEU A 256 16.26 23.07 -11.24
N PRO A 257 16.89 23.06 -12.43
CA PRO A 257 16.13 23.07 -13.68
C PRO A 257 15.24 21.83 -13.79
N ASP A 258 14.25 21.82 -14.68
CA ASP A 258 13.27 20.73 -14.76
C ASP A 258 13.88 19.34 -14.98
N HIS A 259 15.03 19.25 -15.65
CA HIS A 259 15.79 18.01 -15.83
C HIS A 259 16.60 17.57 -14.60
N GLY A 260 16.75 18.45 -13.61
CA GLY A 260 17.37 18.19 -12.32
C GLY A 260 16.38 17.83 -11.21
N LYS A 261 15.08 18.07 -11.42
CA LYS A 261 14.02 17.78 -10.43
C LYS A 261 13.86 16.28 -10.15
N VAL A 262 13.49 15.97 -8.93
CA VAL A 262 13.20 14.60 -8.46
C VAL A 262 11.87 14.15 -9.05
N LYS A 263 11.92 13.03 -9.79
CA LYS A 263 10.75 12.39 -10.36
C LYS A 263 10.08 11.47 -9.35
N ARG A 264 8.76 11.52 -9.26
CA ARG A 264 7.97 10.78 -8.27
C ARG A 264 6.94 9.90 -8.98
N TYR A 265 7.04 8.60 -8.76
CA TYR A 265 6.10 7.62 -9.32
C TYR A 265 5.49 6.82 -8.18
N LEU A 266 4.20 6.49 -8.31
CA LEU A 266 3.51 5.53 -7.44
C LEU A 266 3.09 4.36 -8.32
N TYR A 267 3.68 3.20 -8.08
CA TYR A 267 3.52 2.01 -8.91
C TYR A 267 3.61 0.75 -8.05
N GLY A 268 2.75 -0.23 -8.33
CA GLY A 268 2.74 -1.51 -7.63
C GLY A 268 1.93 -2.58 -8.37
N PRO A 269 2.05 -3.85 -7.96
CA PRO A 269 1.36 -4.99 -8.58
C PRO A 269 -0.15 -5.01 -8.29
N GLY A 270 -0.90 -5.66 -9.18
CA GLY A 270 -2.31 -6.00 -8.98
C GLY A 270 -3.23 -4.78 -9.03
N SER A 271 -4.34 -4.86 -8.31
CA SER A 271 -5.38 -3.83 -8.33
C SER A 271 -5.56 -3.18 -6.97
N ILE A 272 -5.47 -1.86 -6.99
CA ILE A 272 -5.74 -1.02 -5.83
C ILE A 272 -7.20 -1.14 -5.32
N PHE A 273 -8.13 -1.57 -6.17
CA PHE A 273 -9.56 -1.64 -5.82
C PHE A 273 -9.93 -2.83 -4.94
N VAL A 274 -9.08 -3.85 -4.86
CA VAL A 274 -9.26 -4.97 -3.94
C VAL A 274 -8.47 -4.80 -2.64
N ALA A 275 -7.61 -3.78 -2.59
CA ALA A 275 -6.90 -3.43 -1.38
C ALA A 275 -7.93 -3.11 -0.29
N HIS A 276 -7.66 -3.60 0.90
CA HIS A 276 -8.58 -3.40 2.01
C HIS A 276 -9.97 -4.05 1.79
N GLY A 277 -10.02 -5.12 0.99
CA GLY A 277 -11.17 -6.01 0.81
C GLY A 277 -10.91 -7.43 1.30
N GLU A 278 -11.95 -8.28 1.33
CA GLU A 278 -11.83 -9.72 1.60
C GLU A 278 -11.10 -10.48 0.46
N ASN A 279 -11.08 -9.87 -0.73
CA ASN A 279 -10.52 -10.43 -1.94
C ASN A 279 -9.13 -9.89 -2.28
N GLU A 280 -8.44 -9.28 -1.31
CA GLU A 280 -7.08 -8.82 -1.53
C GLU A 280 -6.15 -9.98 -1.90
N GLY A 281 -5.35 -9.76 -2.95
CA GLY A 281 -4.45 -10.76 -3.51
C GLY A 281 -3.72 -10.25 -4.73
N LEU A 282 -2.61 -10.92 -5.05
CA LEU A 282 -1.78 -10.68 -6.22
C LEU A 282 -1.60 -11.99 -7.00
N SER A 283 -1.83 -11.96 -8.30
CA SER A 283 -1.41 -13.07 -9.14
C SER A 283 0.12 -13.16 -9.21
N VAL A 284 0.64 -14.34 -9.56
CA VAL A 284 2.06 -14.52 -9.83
C VAL A 284 2.47 -13.62 -11.00
N GLY A 285 1.61 -13.51 -12.02
CA GLY A 285 1.79 -12.57 -13.13
C GLY A 285 1.92 -11.13 -12.65
N ASP A 286 1.04 -10.67 -11.74
CA ASP A 286 1.13 -9.30 -11.19
C ASP A 286 2.48 -9.01 -10.54
N MET A 287 3.01 -9.98 -9.78
CA MET A 287 4.32 -9.82 -9.11
C MET A 287 5.48 -9.82 -10.11
N GLU A 288 5.43 -10.69 -11.13
CA GLU A 288 6.45 -10.72 -12.19
C GLU A 288 6.42 -9.44 -13.03
N ASP A 289 5.22 -8.98 -13.40
CA ASP A 289 5.02 -7.75 -14.17
C ASP A 289 5.47 -6.53 -13.35
N ALA A 290 5.28 -6.53 -12.03
CA ALA A 290 5.82 -5.49 -11.15
C ALA A 290 7.34 -5.45 -11.12
N VAL A 291 8.03 -6.61 -11.13
CA VAL A 291 9.50 -6.65 -11.23
C VAL A 291 9.96 -5.98 -12.52
N GLU A 292 9.32 -6.29 -13.66
CA GLU A 292 9.64 -5.66 -14.94
C GLU A 292 9.28 -4.16 -14.97
N GLY A 293 8.17 -3.77 -14.34
CA GLY A 293 7.75 -2.39 -14.18
C GLY A 293 8.75 -1.57 -13.37
N TYR A 294 9.19 -2.05 -12.20
CA TYR A 294 10.24 -1.40 -11.41
C TYR A 294 11.55 -1.32 -12.20
N ALA A 295 11.96 -2.39 -12.89
CA ALA A 295 13.16 -2.37 -13.71
C ALA A 295 13.08 -1.31 -14.83
N ARG A 296 11.90 -1.14 -15.46
CA ARG A 296 11.66 -0.10 -16.46
C ARG A 296 11.78 1.31 -15.87
N LEU A 297 11.16 1.58 -14.72
CA LEU A 297 11.26 2.87 -14.04
C LEU A 297 12.70 3.20 -13.65
N ILE A 298 13.43 2.21 -13.11
CA ILE A 298 14.84 2.35 -12.72
C ILE A 298 15.70 2.66 -13.95
N ARG A 299 15.55 1.92 -15.05
CA ARG A 299 16.30 2.18 -16.31
C ARG A 299 16.00 3.59 -16.84
N ALA A 300 14.75 4.04 -16.78
CA ALA A 300 14.36 5.39 -17.18
C ALA A 300 14.99 6.47 -16.28
N ALA A 301 15.12 6.22 -14.98
CA ALA A 301 15.80 7.12 -14.04
C ALA A 301 17.32 7.17 -14.29
N VAL A 302 17.98 6.02 -14.43
CA VAL A 302 19.41 5.92 -14.74
C VAL A 302 19.74 6.64 -16.05
N GLY A 303 18.96 6.37 -17.11
CA GLY A 303 19.17 7.03 -18.40
C GLY A 303 18.95 8.54 -18.39
N ARG A 304 18.22 9.09 -17.40
CA ARG A 304 18.13 10.55 -17.20
C ARG A 304 19.38 11.09 -16.50
N SER A 305 19.94 10.35 -15.54
CA SER A 305 21.16 10.75 -14.83
C SER A 305 22.36 10.82 -15.78
N GLU A 306 22.51 9.84 -16.67
CA GLU A 306 23.59 9.80 -17.67
C GLU A 306 23.53 10.91 -18.74
N ARG A 307 22.39 11.58 -18.89
CA ARG A 307 22.19 12.69 -19.84
C ARG A 307 22.45 14.07 -19.24
N LYS A 308 22.77 14.14 -17.94
CA LYS A 308 23.22 15.37 -17.27
C LYS A 308 24.68 15.66 -17.61
#